data_AF-A0A8H7VQB4-F1
#
_entry.id   AF-A0A8H7VQB4-F1
#
_cell.length_a   1.000
_cell.length_b   1.000
_cell.length_c   1.000
_cell.angle_alpha   90.00
_cell.angle_beta   90.00
_cell.angle_gamma   90.00
#
_symmetry.space_group_name_H-M   'P 1'
#
loop_
_entity.id
_entity.type
_entity.pdbx_description
1 polymer ?
#
loop_
_entity_poly.entity_id
_entity_poly.type
_entity_poly.pdbx_seq_one_letter_code
_entity_poly.pdbx_strand_id
1 'polypeptide(L)'
;MTLLNITNPIQLAEICATIIPCIWAGTFKRQLLNAKRHQTFKLFVQKVLKSTQISTSCILLSLYYIYKLRLAYPSIRASIGSEVRLFTTSLVLANKYLDDNTFANKTWSQVSSIPISELNIMEMEFLSALNFTIHISQTQFYDWIYKCQQWWNLLSSIPTMTSTNTINYQPQKRNCDFIEEGQKKKFLSIDYYSNVKPILSWSSSVSALSSSRYNNT
;
A
#
# COMPACT_ATOMS: atom_id res chain seq x y z
N MET A 1 20.21 -15.30 -1.36
CA MET A 1 20.32 -13.84 -1.53
C MET A 1 19.32 -13.18 -0.61
N THR A 2 19.77 -12.34 0.31
CA THR A 2 18.89 -11.49 1.12
C THR A 2 18.29 -10.40 0.24
N LEU A 3 17.03 -10.00 0.46
CA LEU A 3 16.35 -8.96 -0.33
C LEU A 3 17.11 -7.63 -0.34
N LEU A 4 17.87 -7.33 0.73
CA LEU A 4 18.71 -6.13 0.84
C LEU A 4 19.81 -6.04 -0.22
N ASN A 5 20.28 -7.17 -0.75
CA ASN A 5 21.37 -7.19 -1.74
C ASN A 5 20.86 -7.01 -3.17
N ILE A 6 19.55 -6.88 -3.38
CA ILE A 6 18.99 -6.62 -4.69
C ILE A 6 19.20 -5.14 -5.02
N THR A 7 20.07 -4.88 -5.99
CA THR A 7 20.36 -3.54 -6.52
C THR A 7 19.65 -3.26 -7.84
N ASN A 8 19.10 -4.29 -8.49
CA ASN A 8 18.45 -4.14 -9.78
C ASN A 8 17.04 -3.52 -9.61
N PRO A 9 16.79 -2.30 -10.13
CA PRO A 9 15.50 -1.61 -9.96
C PRO A 9 14.34 -2.32 -10.67
N ILE A 10 14.62 -3.12 -11.71
CA ILE A 10 13.60 -3.92 -12.39
C ILE A 10 13.10 -5.03 -11.47
N GLN A 11 14.03 -5.71 -10.79
CA GLN A 11 13.71 -6.78 -9.86
C GLN A 11 13.00 -6.24 -8.61
N LEU A 12 13.47 -5.12 -8.06
CA LEU A 12 12.81 -4.43 -6.95
C LEU A 12 11.37 -4.01 -7.31
N ALA A 13 11.18 -3.51 -8.53
CA ALA A 13 9.86 -3.14 -9.00
C ALA A 13 8.92 -4.35 -9.17
N GLU A 14 9.44 -5.50 -9.63
CA GLU A 14 8.67 -6.74 -9.71
C GLU A 14 8.19 -7.18 -8.31
N ILE A 15 9.10 -7.16 -7.33
CA ILE A 15 8.80 -7.49 -5.93
C ILE A 15 7.71 -6.57 -5.39
N CYS A 16 7.86 -5.26 -5.56
CA CYS A 16 6.89 -4.27 -5.11
C CYS A 16 5.53 -4.45 -5.81
N ALA A 17 5.51 -4.61 -7.13
CA ALA A 17 4.29 -4.79 -7.92
C ALA A 17 3.54 -6.08 -7.60
N THR A 18 4.25 -7.06 -7.03
CA THR A 18 3.67 -8.34 -6.59
C THR A 18 3.20 -8.28 -5.14
N ILE A 19 4.00 -7.72 -4.23
CA ILE A 19 3.71 -7.71 -2.79
C ILE A 19 2.67 -6.64 -2.42
N ILE A 20 2.75 -5.42 -2.97
CA ILE A 20 1.89 -4.30 -2.57
C ILE A 20 0.41 -4.62 -2.81
N PRO A 21 -0.01 -5.11 -3.99
CA PRO A 21 -1.41 -5.45 -4.19
C PRO A 21 -1.86 -6.62 -3.30
N CYS A 22 -0.99 -7.57 -2.97
CA CYS A 22 -1.32 -8.65 -2.04
C CYS A 22 -1.57 -8.15 -0.62
N ILE A 23 -0.72 -7.23 -0.11
CA ILE A 23 -0.92 -6.59 1.19
C ILE A 23 -2.22 -5.78 1.17
N TRP A 24 -2.40 -4.94 0.15
CA TRP A 24 -3.46 -3.94 0.13
C TRP A 24 -4.84 -4.51 -0.24
N ALA A 25 -4.93 -5.45 -1.18
CA ALA A 25 -6.18 -6.11 -1.55
C ALA A 25 -6.54 -7.31 -0.64
N GLY A 26 -5.66 -7.68 0.29
CA GLY A 26 -5.89 -8.75 1.26
C GLY A 26 -6.06 -10.14 0.64
N THR A 27 -5.67 -10.34 -0.62
CA THR A 27 -5.88 -11.58 -1.37
C THR A 27 -4.57 -12.04 -2.01
N PHE A 28 -4.05 -13.18 -1.53
CA PHE A 28 -2.89 -13.87 -2.13
C PHE A 28 -3.26 -14.66 -3.39
N LYS A 29 -4.55 -14.79 -3.73
CA LYS A 29 -5.00 -15.36 -5.01
C LYS A 29 -4.69 -14.39 -6.15
N ARG A 30 -3.48 -14.57 -6.68
CA ARG A 30 -2.79 -13.92 -7.80
C ARG A 30 -3.59 -13.71 -9.11
N GLN A 31 -4.81 -14.21 -9.26
CA GLN A 31 -5.37 -14.49 -10.60
C GLN A 31 -6.41 -13.49 -11.13
N LEU A 32 -6.74 -12.40 -10.43
CA LEU A 32 -7.79 -11.46 -10.90
C LEU A 32 -7.39 -9.97 -10.87
N LEU A 33 -6.16 -9.64 -10.47
CA LEU A 33 -5.61 -8.32 -10.78
C LEU A 33 -5.25 -8.35 -12.27
N ASN A 34 -6.14 -7.78 -13.09
CA ASN A 34 -5.98 -7.56 -14.53
C ASN A 34 -4.49 -7.44 -14.91
N ALA A 35 -3.97 -8.37 -15.73
CA ALA A 35 -2.55 -8.40 -16.11
C ALA A 35 -2.04 -7.04 -16.62
N LYS A 36 -2.93 -6.27 -17.27
CA LYS A 36 -2.69 -4.88 -17.67
C LYS A 36 -2.40 -3.98 -16.48
N ARG A 37 -3.21 -4.04 -15.41
CA ARG A 37 -3.04 -3.24 -14.18
C ARG A 37 -1.71 -3.57 -13.49
N HIS A 38 -1.38 -4.86 -13.35
CA HIS A 38 -0.10 -5.27 -12.77
C HIS A 38 1.08 -4.71 -13.58
N GLN A 39 1.03 -4.85 -14.91
CA GLN A 39 2.07 -4.33 -15.78
C GLN A 39 2.18 -2.79 -15.72
N THR A 40 1.06 -2.07 -15.70
CA THR A 40 1.06 -0.61 -15.55
C THR A 40 1.67 -0.17 -14.22
N PHE A 41 1.30 -0.81 -13.11
CA PHE A 41 1.85 -0.47 -11.81
C PHE A 41 3.34 -0.81 -11.71
N LYS A 42 3.77 -1.96 -12.25
CA LYS A 42 5.19 -2.32 -12.35
C LYS A 42 6.00 -1.25 -13.11
N LEU A 43 5.52 -0.81 -14.27
CA LEU A 43 6.19 0.23 -15.05
C LEU A 43 6.27 1.56 -14.27
N PHE A 44 5.20 1.90 -13.55
CA PHE A 44 5.21 3.04 -12.63
C PHE A 44 6.29 2.91 -11.55
N VAL A 45 6.35 1.78 -10.85
CA VAL A 45 7.36 1.54 -9.81
C VAL A 45 8.77 1.62 -10.42
N GLN A 46 9.01 1.00 -11.57
CA GLN A 46 10.30 1.08 -12.26
C GLN A 46 10.70 2.53 -12.58
N LYS A 47 9.76 3.35 -13.08
CA LYS A 47 10.01 4.77 -13.36
C LYS A 47 10.40 5.51 -12.08
N VAL A 48 9.65 5.33 -11.00
CA VAL A 48 9.93 5.99 -9.71
C VAL A 48 11.30 5.59 -9.20
N LEU A 49 11.59 4.29 -9.08
CA LEU A 49 12.87 3.79 -8.54
C LEU A 49 14.07 4.22 -9.38
N LYS A 50 13.95 4.23 -10.71
CA LYS A 50 15.03 4.73 -11.59
C LYS A 50 15.25 6.23 -11.45
N SER A 51 14.19 7.01 -11.22
CA SER A 51 14.27 8.47 -11.15
C SER A 51 14.82 8.95 -9.80
N THR A 52 14.43 8.27 -8.71
CA THR A 52 14.81 8.70 -7.35
C THR A 52 16.07 8.00 -6.83
N GLN A 53 16.44 6.84 -7.38
CA GLN A 53 17.60 6.06 -6.94
C GLN A 53 17.62 5.79 -5.42
N ILE A 54 16.45 5.70 -4.81
CA ILE A 54 16.30 5.41 -3.38
C ILE A 54 16.88 4.03 -3.02
N SER A 55 17.36 3.92 -1.78
CA SER A 55 17.95 2.67 -1.28
C SER A 55 16.93 1.54 -1.17
N THR A 56 17.40 0.29 -1.29
CA THR A 56 16.57 -0.90 -1.07
C THR A 56 15.97 -0.92 0.34
N SER A 57 16.69 -0.43 1.35
CA SER A 57 16.18 -0.30 2.72
C SER A 57 14.98 0.64 2.79
N CYS A 58 15.03 1.78 2.10
CA CYS A 58 13.90 2.73 2.00
C CYS A 58 12.68 2.10 1.32
N ILE A 59 12.90 1.34 0.24
CA ILE A 59 11.82 0.61 -0.44
C ILE A 59 11.20 -0.43 0.50
N LEU A 60 12.00 -1.24 1.18
CA LEU A 60 11.50 -2.27 2.10
C LEU A 60 10.76 -1.66 3.30
N LEU A 61 11.24 -0.53 3.83
CA LEU A 61 10.54 0.21 4.88
C LEU A 61 9.19 0.78 4.41
N SER A 62 9.12 1.25 3.16
CA SER A 62 7.85 1.71 2.58
C SER A 62 6.81 0.59 2.51
N LEU A 63 7.23 -0.64 2.20
CA LEU A 63 6.35 -1.81 2.20
C LEU A 63 5.88 -2.13 3.63
N TYR A 64 6.74 -1.96 4.63
CA TYR A 64 6.39 -2.13 6.03
C TYR A 64 5.31 -1.13 6.47
N TYR A 65 5.42 0.14 6.06
CA TYR A 65 4.39 1.15 6.36
C TYR A 65 3.04 0.82 5.73
N ILE A 66 3.03 0.31 4.49
CA ILE A 66 1.81 -0.18 3.85
C ILE A 66 1.22 -1.36 4.64
N TYR A 67 2.07 -2.29 5.10
CA TYR A 67 1.64 -3.41 5.93
C TYR A 67 1.04 -2.96 7.26
N LYS A 68 1.67 -2.01 7.97
CA LYS A 68 1.12 -1.42 9.19
C LYS A 68 -0.23 -0.74 8.94
N LEU A 69 -0.35 0.01 7.86
CA LEU A 69 -1.61 0.67 7.49
C LEU A 69 -2.71 -0.36 7.24
N ARG A 70 -2.39 -1.46 6.55
CA ARG A 70 -3.34 -2.56 6.31
C ARG A 70 -3.80 -3.23 7.60
N LEU A 71 -2.91 -3.44 8.56
CA LEU A 71 -3.26 -3.99 9.87
C LEU A 71 -4.16 -3.05 10.68
N ALA A 72 -3.88 -1.74 10.63
CA ALA A 72 -4.69 -0.74 11.31
C ALA A 72 -6.09 -0.60 10.70
N TYR A 73 -6.22 -0.81 9.38
CA TYR A 73 -7.49 -0.66 8.65
C TYR A 73 -7.84 -1.86 7.74
N PRO A 74 -8.23 -3.02 8.31
CA PRO A 74 -8.54 -4.22 7.53
C PRO A 74 -9.79 -4.13 6.64
N SER A 75 -10.68 -3.18 6.94
CA SER A 75 -11.96 -2.99 6.22
C SER A 75 -11.84 -2.10 4.98
N ILE A 76 -10.73 -1.35 4.83
CA ILE A 76 -10.54 -0.45 3.70
C ILE A 76 -10.30 -1.26 2.44
N ARG A 77 -11.13 -1.02 1.41
CA ARG A 77 -10.99 -1.69 0.11
C ARG A 77 -10.09 -0.87 -0.81
N ALA A 78 -9.18 -1.57 -1.47
CA ALA A 78 -8.35 -1.00 -2.52
C ALA A 78 -9.22 -0.55 -3.70
N SER A 79 -9.06 0.70 -4.13
CA SER A 79 -9.62 1.18 -5.39
C SER A 79 -8.59 1.11 -6.51
N ILE A 80 -9.05 1.14 -7.76
CA ILE A 80 -8.17 1.14 -8.93
C ILE A 80 -7.27 2.38 -8.89
N GLY A 81 -5.95 2.16 -9.02
CA GLY A 81 -4.95 3.23 -8.96
C GLY A 81 -4.60 3.69 -7.53
N SER A 82 -5.25 3.15 -6.49
CA SER A 82 -4.87 3.46 -5.10
C SER A 82 -3.46 2.99 -4.76
N GLU A 83 -2.97 1.94 -5.42
CA GLU A 83 -1.59 1.44 -5.23
C GLU A 83 -0.51 2.46 -5.58
N VAL A 84 -0.75 3.34 -6.55
CA VAL A 84 0.20 4.39 -6.98
C VAL A 84 0.35 5.43 -5.86
N ARG A 85 -0.77 5.92 -5.35
CA ARG A 85 -0.82 6.90 -4.25
C ARG A 85 -0.26 6.32 -2.96
N LEU A 86 -0.69 5.12 -2.63
CA LEU A 86 -0.27 4.38 -1.44
C LEU A 86 1.25 4.18 -1.44
N PHE A 87 1.81 3.67 -2.53
CA PHE A 87 3.24 3.43 -2.64
C PHE A 87 4.07 4.72 -2.68
N THR A 88 3.61 5.74 -3.40
CA THR A 88 4.33 7.03 -3.44
C THR A 88 4.39 7.64 -2.05
N THR A 89 3.27 7.66 -1.33
CA THR A 89 3.21 8.28 0.00
C THR A 89 4.03 7.49 1.01
N SER A 90 4.00 6.15 0.97
CA SER A 90 4.84 5.35 1.86
C SER A 90 6.34 5.51 1.57
N LEU A 91 6.73 5.70 0.31
CA LEU A 91 8.10 6.02 -0.08
C LEU A 91 8.56 7.38 0.44
N VAL A 92 7.71 8.42 0.34
CA VAL A 92 8.01 9.75 0.91
C VAL A 92 8.32 9.63 2.39
N LEU A 93 7.48 8.91 3.15
CA LEU A 93 7.69 8.71 4.59
C LEU A 93 8.97 7.91 4.89
N ALA A 94 9.23 6.84 4.12
CA ALA A 94 10.42 6.01 4.32
C ALA A 94 11.71 6.79 4.03
N ASN A 95 11.72 7.59 2.97
CA ASN A 95 12.85 8.44 2.59
C ASN A 95 13.11 9.48 3.69
N LYS A 96 12.06 10.14 4.18
CA LYS A 96 12.16 11.12 5.27
C LYS A 96 12.60 10.54 6.61
N TYR A 97 12.40 9.24 6.81
CA TYR A 97 12.78 8.57 8.04
C TYR A 97 14.23 8.07 8.03
N LEU A 98 14.73 7.58 6.89
CA LEU A 98 16.06 6.95 6.80
C LEU A 98 17.17 7.90 6.37
N ASP A 99 16.86 8.91 5.56
CA ASP A 99 17.86 9.77 4.95
C ASP A 99 17.82 11.17 5.58
N ASP A 100 18.99 11.76 5.88
CA ASP A 100 19.06 13.15 6.36
C ASP A 100 18.73 14.15 5.23
N ASN A 101 19.15 13.82 4.02
CA ASN A 101 18.94 14.63 2.81
C ASN A 101 17.84 14.01 1.96
N THR A 102 16.64 14.57 2.05
CA THR A 102 15.44 13.95 1.49
C THR A 102 14.91 14.72 0.30
N PHE A 103 14.29 14.02 -0.64
CA PHE A 103 13.56 14.68 -1.72
C PHE A 103 12.35 15.42 -1.15
N ALA A 104 12.23 16.71 -1.49
CA ALA A 104 11.03 17.48 -1.17
C ALA A 104 9.80 16.91 -1.89
N ASN A 105 8.60 17.13 -1.33
CA ASN A 105 7.35 16.67 -1.94
C ASN A 105 7.14 17.20 -3.37
N LYS A 106 7.74 18.35 -3.71
CA LYS A 106 7.76 18.87 -5.09
C LYS A 106 8.43 17.89 -6.07
N THR A 107 9.55 17.29 -5.71
CA THR A 107 10.25 16.32 -6.54
C THR A 107 9.44 15.04 -6.67
N TRP A 108 8.89 14.54 -5.56
CA TRP A 108 8.01 13.38 -5.57
C TRP A 108 6.76 13.58 -6.44
N SER A 109 6.17 14.77 -6.40
CA SER A 109 5.05 15.18 -7.27
C SER A 109 5.41 15.09 -8.75
N GLN A 110 6.59 15.59 -9.14
CA GLN A 110 7.08 15.53 -10.53
C GLN A 110 7.30 14.08 -11.01
N VAL A 111 7.94 13.26 -10.18
CA VAL A 111 8.27 11.87 -10.55
C VAL A 111 7.01 10.99 -10.65
N SER A 112 6.13 11.10 -9.65
CA SER A 112 4.89 10.30 -9.55
C SER A 112 3.75 10.82 -10.43
N SER A 113 3.84 12.07 -10.88
CA SER A 113 2.76 12.80 -11.57
C SER A 113 1.50 13.00 -10.70
N ILE A 114 1.66 12.96 -9.37
CA ILE A 114 0.61 13.29 -8.41
C ILE A 114 0.70 14.78 -8.05
N PRO A 115 -0.39 15.56 -8.03
CA PRO A 115 -0.38 16.96 -7.62
C PRO A 115 0.28 17.16 -6.24
N ILE A 116 1.10 18.19 -6.10
CA ILE A 116 1.82 18.47 -4.84
C ILE A 116 0.88 18.70 -3.65
N SER A 117 -0.26 19.35 -3.88
CA SER A 117 -1.28 19.58 -2.85
C SER A 117 -1.87 18.26 -2.35
N GLU A 118 -2.17 17.34 -3.28
CA GLU A 118 -2.66 16.00 -2.96
C GLU A 118 -1.60 15.21 -2.21
N LEU A 119 -0.33 15.27 -2.64
CA LEU A 119 0.76 14.57 -1.97
C LEU A 119 0.98 15.03 -0.52
N ASN A 120 0.91 16.34 -0.27
CA ASN A 120 1.01 16.89 1.08
C ASN A 120 -0.13 16.39 1.99
N ILE A 121 -1.36 16.35 1.48
CA ILE A 121 -2.52 15.84 2.23
C ILE A 121 -2.34 14.36 2.52
N MET A 122 -2.01 13.56 1.49
CA MET A 122 -1.80 12.12 1.64
C MET A 122 -0.71 11.80 2.66
N GLU A 123 0.40 12.54 2.66
CA GLU A 123 1.47 12.36 3.64
C GLU A 123 0.97 12.51 5.08
N MET A 124 0.26 13.60 5.36
CA MET A 124 -0.30 13.87 6.68
C MET A 124 -1.35 12.84 7.08
N GLU A 125 -2.24 12.47 6.15
CA GLU A 125 -3.24 11.42 6.39
C GLU A 125 -2.58 10.07 6.69
N PHE A 126 -1.54 9.68 5.95
CA PHE A 126 -0.82 8.42 6.17
C PHE A 126 -0.15 8.41 7.54
N LEU A 127 0.55 9.48 7.91
CA LEU A 127 1.17 9.60 9.24
C LEU A 127 0.14 9.56 10.37
N SER A 128 -0.95 10.31 10.22
CA SER A 128 -2.05 10.30 11.18
C SER A 128 -2.68 8.91 11.29
N ALA A 129 -2.85 8.21 10.18
CA ALA A 129 -3.41 6.86 10.16
C ALA A 129 -2.50 5.85 10.87
N LEU A 130 -1.19 6.08 10.90
CA LEU A 130 -0.22 5.32 11.68
C LEU A 130 -0.05 5.82 13.13
N ASN A 131 -0.84 6.80 13.58
CA ASN A 131 -0.69 7.48 14.87
C ASN A 131 0.75 8.02 15.09
N PHE A 132 1.41 8.47 14.00
CA PHE A 132 2.81 8.90 14.01
C PHE A 132 3.82 7.84 14.53
N THR A 133 3.40 6.58 14.66
CA THR A 133 4.25 5.47 15.09
C THR A 133 5.02 4.88 13.90
N ILE A 134 5.96 5.63 13.34
CA ILE A 134 6.76 5.18 12.18
C ILE A 134 8.09 4.53 12.55
N HIS A 135 8.51 4.65 13.81
CA HIS A 135 9.72 4.01 14.30
C HIS A 135 9.64 2.47 14.16
N ILE A 136 10.76 1.88 13.77
CA ILE A 136 10.97 0.44 13.69
C ILE A 136 12.35 0.09 14.26
N SER A 137 12.43 -0.93 15.11
CA SER A 137 13.71 -1.42 15.60
C SER A 137 14.45 -2.20 14.51
N GLN A 138 15.78 -2.33 14.66
CA GLN A 138 16.57 -3.14 13.74
C GLN A 138 16.10 -4.60 13.66
N THR A 139 15.73 -5.20 14.80
CA THR A 139 15.18 -6.56 14.88
C THR A 139 13.88 -6.69 14.10
N GLN A 140 12.93 -5.78 14.32
CA GLN A 140 11.65 -5.75 13.60
C GLN A 140 11.85 -5.55 12.10
N PHE A 141 12.85 -4.75 11.70
CA PHE A 141 13.17 -4.55 10.30
C PHE A 141 13.72 -5.82 9.64
N TYR A 142 14.61 -6.56 10.30
CA TYR A 142 15.10 -7.84 9.77
C TYR A 142 14.00 -8.91 9.71
N ASP A 143 13.14 -8.99 10.72
CA ASP A 143 11.98 -9.89 10.71
C ASP A 143 11.04 -9.57 9.54
N TRP A 144 10.84 -8.28 9.28
CA TRP A 144 10.07 -7.81 8.14
C TRP A 144 10.71 -8.22 6.80
N ILE A 145 12.02 -8.04 6.65
CA ILE A 145 12.75 -8.47 5.44
C ILE A 145 12.58 -9.97 5.21
N TYR A 146 12.74 -10.77 6.26
CA TYR A 146 12.54 -12.21 6.19
C TYR A 146 11.12 -12.55 5.72
N LYS A 147 10.11 -11.88 6.28
CA LYS A 147 8.71 -12.05 5.87
C LYS A 147 8.47 -11.70 4.40
N CYS A 148 9.01 -10.58 3.91
CA CYS A 148 8.94 -10.21 2.50
C CYS A 148 9.58 -11.27 1.60
N GLN A 149 10.71 -11.84 2.01
CA GLN A 149 11.41 -12.88 1.25
C GLN A 149 10.56 -14.16 1.16
N GLN A 150 9.92 -14.57 2.25
CA GLN A 150 9.02 -15.72 2.25
C GLN A 150 7.82 -15.48 1.32
N TRP A 151 7.20 -14.30 1.38
CA TRP A 151 6.11 -13.96 0.46
C TRP A 151 6.55 -13.95 -0.99
N TRP A 152 7.71 -13.38 -1.29
CA TRP A 152 8.27 -13.37 -2.63
C TRP A 152 8.49 -14.79 -3.17
N ASN A 153 9.04 -15.70 -2.36
CA ASN A 153 9.26 -17.08 -2.75
C ASN A 153 7.95 -17.82 -3.04
N LEU A 154 6.98 -17.72 -2.13
CA LEU A 154 5.64 -18.33 -2.28
C LEU A 154 4.93 -17.83 -3.54
N LEU A 155 5.03 -16.52 -3.77
CA LEU A 155 4.47 -15.89 -4.95
C LEU A 155 5.21 -16.42 -6.18
N SER A 156 6.53 -16.39 -6.23
CA SER A 156 7.31 -16.86 -7.40
C SER A 156 7.04 -18.32 -7.79
N SER A 157 6.67 -19.18 -6.85
CA SER A 157 6.36 -20.59 -7.11
C SER A 157 4.99 -20.85 -7.76
N ILE A 158 4.10 -19.85 -7.87
CA ILE A 158 2.77 -20.06 -8.48
C ILE A 158 2.93 -20.15 -10.01
N PRO A 159 2.59 -21.28 -10.66
CA PRO A 159 2.70 -21.43 -12.11
C PRO A 159 1.84 -20.40 -12.82
N THR A 160 2.42 -19.65 -13.75
CA THR A 160 1.67 -18.89 -14.74
C THR A 160 1.03 -19.89 -15.71
N MET A 161 -0.19 -20.34 -15.40
CA MET A 161 -1.01 -21.11 -16.34
C MET A 161 -1.45 -20.20 -17.50
N THR A 162 -0.55 -19.96 -18.45
CA THR A 162 -0.90 -19.51 -19.81
C THR A 162 -1.32 -20.74 -20.59
N SER A 163 -2.61 -21.04 -20.60
CA SER A 163 -3.25 -21.80 -21.67
C SER A 163 -4.72 -21.41 -21.70
N THR A 164 -5.09 -20.75 -22.79
CA THR A 164 -6.46 -20.51 -23.22
C THR A 164 -7.25 -21.80 -23.16
N ASN A 165 -8.27 -21.87 -22.31
CA ASN A 165 -9.46 -22.69 -22.57
C ASN A 165 -10.63 -22.14 -21.74
N THR A 166 -11.60 -21.58 -22.45
CA THR A 166 -12.87 -21.08 -21.94
C THR A 166 -13.64 -22.24 -21.34
N ILE A 167 -13.73 -22.32 -20.02
CA ILE A 167 -14.76 -23.14 -19.35
C ILE A 167 -15.59 -22.20 -18.48
N ASN A 168 -16.83 -22.01 -18.92
CA ASN A 168 -17.91 -21.37 -18.17
C ASN A 168 -17.97 -21.92 -16.75
N TYR A 169 -17.68 -21.09 -15.75
CA TYR A 169 -18.01 -21.38 -14.35
C TYR A 169 -18.85 -20.25 -13.77
N GLN A 170 -20.09 -20.60 -13.44
CA GLN A 170 -21.06 -19.79 -12.70
C GLN A 170 -20.66 -19.76 -11.21
N PRO A 171 -20.69 -18.62 -10.51
CA PRO A 171 -20.33 -18.56 -9.11
C PRO A 171 -21.49 -19.04 -8.21
N GLN A 172 -21.31 -20.19 -7.56
CA GLN A 172 -22.13 -20.60 -6.42
C GLN A 172 -21.60 -19.99 -5.11
N LYS A 173 -22.49 -19.28 -4.41
CA LYS A 173 -22.29 -18.65 -3.10
C LYS A 173 -21.87 -19.69 -2.06
N ARG A 174 -20.84 -19.37 -1.26
CA ARG A 174 -20.68 -19.95 0.09
C ARG A 174 -20.38 -18.81 1.07
N ASN A 175 -21.23 -18.73 2.09
CA ASN A 175 -21.10 -17.86 3.24
C ASN A 175 -19.93 -18.33 4.10
N CYS A 176 -19.22 -17.38 4.72
CA CYS A 176 -18.36 -17.65 5.85
C CYS A 176 -18.67 -16.60 6.92
N ASP A 177 -19.22 -17.06 8.03
CA ASP A 177 -19.69 -16.25 9.15
C ASP A 177 -18.52 -15.65 9.94
N PHE A 178 -18.67 -14.39 10.36
CA PHE A 178 -17.75 -13.68 11.26
C PHE A 178 -18.22 -13.85 12.70
N ILE A 179 -17.30 -14.23 13.59
CA ILE A 179 -17.49 -14.13 15.04
C ILE A 179 -17.02 -12.73 15.45
N GLU A 180 -17.95 -11.91 15.91
CA GLU A 180 -17.68 -10.62 16.54
C GLU A 180 -17.22 -10.81 17.99
N GLU A 181 -16.11 -10.19 18.37
CA GLU A 181 -15.88 -9.83 19.76
C GLU A 181 -15.37 -8.39 19.83
N GLY A 182 -16.18 -7.54 20.44
CA GLY A 182 -15.91 -6.12 20.62
C GLY A 182 -15.10 -5.84 21.87
N GLN A 183 -14.44 -4.68 21.89
CA GLN A 183 -14.20 -3.90 23.10
C GLN A 183 -13.80 -2.47 22.73
N LYS A 184 -14.64 -1.51 23.16
CA LYS A 184 -14.45 -0.05 23.05
C LYS A 184 -13.31 0.38 23.97
N LYS A 185 -12.39 1.23 23.50
CA LYS A 185 -11.54 2.05 24.40
C LYS A 185 -11.59 3.52 24.03
N LYS A 186 -11.65 4.29 25.12
CA LYS A 186 -12.11 5.67 25.31
C LYS A 186 -11.06 6.67 24.79
N PHE A 187 -11.47 7.60 23.92
CA PHE A 187 -10.64 8.68 23.40
C PHE A 187 -10.59 9.83 24.40
N LEU A 188 -9.39 10.30 24.74
CA LEU A 188 -9.18 11.55 25.49
C LEU A 188 -9.30 12.72 24.52
N SER A 189 -10.07 13.73 24.94
CA SER A 189 -10.53 14.90 24.18
C SER A 189 -9.42 15.76 23.59
N ILE A 190 -9.49 16.00 22.28
CA ILE A 190 -8.73 17.03 21.55
C ILE A 190 -9.77 17.87 20.80
N ASP A 191 -10.28 18.90 21.46
CA ASP A 191 -11.33 19.80 20.95
C ASP A 191 -10.82 20.81 19.90
N TYR A 192 -9.85 20.42 19.07
CA TYR A 192 -9.29 21.28 18.02
C TYR A 192 -9.58 20.80 16.59
N TYR A 193 -10.08 19.58 16.40
CA TYR A 193 -10.33 18.97 15.07
C TYR A 193 -11.81 18.71 14.80
N SER A 194 -12.71 19.63 15.11
CA SER A 194 -14.16 19.48 14.85
C SER A 194 -14.58 19.53 13.36
N ASN A 195 -13.68 19.31 12.41
CA ASN A 195 -13.96 19.25 10.98
C ASN A 195 -13.18 18.13 10.25
N VAL A 196 -13.13 16.92 10.82
CA VAL A 196 -12.41 15.78 10.21
C VAL A 196 -13.19 15.20 9.02
N LYS A 197 -12.74 15.55 7.81
CA LYS A 197 -12.94 14.76 6.58
C LYS A 197 -12.32 13.36 6.77
N PRO A 198 -12.89 12.32 6.14
CA PRO A 198 -12.61 10.95 6.54
C PRO A 198 -11.15 10.51 6.31
N ILE A 199 -10.70 9.60 7.19
CA ILE A 199 -9.31 9.28 7.58
C ILE A 199 -8.35 8.91 6.43
N LEU A 200 -8.85 8.58 5.23
CA LEU A 200 -8.06 8.37 4.01
C LEU A 200 -8.86 8.85 2.80
N SER A 201 -8.88 10.17 2.58
CA SER A 201 -9.75 10.84 1.59
C SER A 201 -9.48 10.40 0.14
N TRP A 202 -8.30 9.82 -0.11
CA TRP A 202 -7.85 9.26 -1.39
C TRP A 202 -8.26 7.79 -1.63
N SER A 203 -8.80 7.08 -0.62
CA SER A 203 -9.34 5.74 -0.81
C SER A 203 -10.80 5.83 -1.28
N SER A 204 -11.12 5.33 -2.48
CA SER A 204 -12.47 5.49 -3.05
C SER A 204 -13.58 4.84 -2.21
N SER A 205 -13.21 3.93 -1.30
CA SER A 205 -14.09 3.32 -0.29
C SER A 205 -14.64 4.32 0.71
N VAL A 206 -13.87 5.38 0.98
CA VAL A 206 -14.25 6.46 1.90
C VAL A 206 -15.10 7.52 1.19
N SER A 207 -14.76 7.83 -0.07
CA SER A 207 -15.54 8.74 -0.92
C SER A 207 -16.96 8.20 -1.21
N ALA A 208 -17.11 6.87 -1.36
CA ALA A 208 -18.40 6.22 -1.58
C ALA A 208 -19.33 6.28 -0.36
N LEU A 209 -18.79 6.28 0.86
CA LEU A 209 -19.56 6.42 2.09
C LEU A 209 -20.01 7.86 2.35
N SER A 210 -19.24 8.86 1.90
CA SER A 210 -19.67 10.27 1.96
C SER A 210 -20.77 10.61 0.96
N SER A 211 -20.81 9.96 -0.21
CA SER A 211 -21.83 10.25 -1.23
C SER A 211 -23.20 9.63 -0.93
N SER A 212 -23.26 8.55 -0.14
CA SER A 212 -24.54 7.89 0.22
C SER A 212 -25.33 8.65 1.30
N ARG A 213 -24.70 9.54 2.07
CA ARG A 213 -25.40 10.39 3.06
C ARG A 213 -26.02 11.65 2.47
N TYR A 214 -25.71 12.01 1.22
CA TYR A 214 -26.25 13.21 0.58
C TYR A 214 -27.56 12.99 -0.19
N ASN A 215 -28.09 11.75 -0.22
CA ASN A 215 -29.34 11.42 -0.91
C ASN A 215 -30.51 11.07 0.03
N ASN A 216 -30.43 11.41 1.32
CA ASN A 216 -31.52 11.23 2.29
C ASN A 216 -31.86 12.56 2.99
N THR A 217 -32.19 13.57 2.19
CA THR A 217 -32.98 14.76 2.57
C THR A 217 -33.90 15.05 1.41
#